data_AF-A0A4Y8C794-F1
#
_entry.id   AF-A0A4Y8C794-F1
#
_cell.length_a   1.000
_cell.length_b   1.000
_cell.length_c   1.000
_cell.angle_alpha   90.00
_cell.angle_beta   90.00
_cell.angle_gamma   90.00
#
_symmetry.space_group_name_H-M   'P 1'
#
loop_
_entity.id
_entity.type
_entity.pdbx_description
1 polymer ?
#
loop_
_entity_poly.entity_id
_entity_poly.type
_entity_poly.pdbx_seq_one_letter_code
_entity_poly.pdbx_strand_id
1 'polypeptide(L)'
;INLGINYQKISKQLMIIIAILTSISTALVGPITFLGLLVVNITYELFKTAKHSILLSACILISILALLGGVFFVSRVFDYNATISVVINFLGGIYFIYLVLKGNKL
;
A
#
# COMPACT_ATOMS: atom_id res chain seq x y z
N ILE A 1 13.83 -25.68 17.16
CA ILE A 1 14.33 -24.63 18.08
C ILE A 1 13.33 -23.49 18.05
N ASN A 2 12.56 -23.32 19.11
CA ASN A 2 11.64 -22.17 19.24
C ASN A 2 12.53 -20.98 19.59
N LEU A 3 12.56 -19.93 18.76
CA LEU A 3 13.55 -18.83 18.82
C LEU A 3 13.49 -17.98 20.12
N GLY A 4 12.68 -18.36 21.11
CA GLY A 4 12.45 -17.58 22.35
C GLY A 4 11.70 -16.27 22.11
N ILE A 5 11.26 -16.02 20.86
CA ILE A 5 10.58 -14.80 20.46
C ILE A 5 9.12 -14.91 20.85
N ASN A 6 8.67 -14.01 21.73
CA ASN A 6 7.25 -13.90 22.07
C ASN A 6 6.50 -13.19 20.91
N TYR A 7 6.11 -13.97 19.91
CA TYR A 7 5.40 -13.50 18.70
C TYR A 7 4.14 -12.72 19.03
N GLN A 8 3.37 -13.15 20.04
CA GLN A 8 2.15 -12.46 20.47
C GLN A 8 2.46 -11.03 20.95
N LYS A 9 3.53 -10.85 21.73
CA LYS A 9 3.93 -9.52 22.22
C LYS A 9 4.37 -8.60 21.07
N ILE A 10 5.17 -9.12 20.15
CA ILE A 10 5.68 -8.35 19.00
C ILE A 10 4.54 -7.97 18.04
N SER A 11 3.66 -8.91 17.70
CA SER A 11 2.52 -8.65 16.82
C SER A 11 1.57 -7.60 17.42
N LYS A 12 1.33 -7.64 18.74
CA LYS A 12 0.48 -6.65 19.42
C LYS A 12 1.10 -5.26 19.38
N GLN A 13 2.42 -5.15 19.60
CA GLN A 13 3.14 -3.87 19.49
C GLN A 13 3.09 -3.31 18.07
N LEU A 14 3.30 -4.16 17.05
CA LEU A 14 3.20 -3.78 15.64
C LEU A 14 1.81 -3.27 15.28
N MET A 15 0.75 -3.96 15.69
CA MET A 15 -0.62 -3.50 15.41
C MET A 15 -0.91 -2.13 16.02
N ILE A 16 -0.43 -1.86 17.24
CA ILE A 16 -0.60 -0.54 17.87
C ILE A 16 0.13 0.54 17.09
N ILE A 17 1.39 0.29 16.70
CA ILE A 17 2.20 1.25 15.92
C ILE A 17 1.54 1.52 14.57
N ILE A 18 1.13 0.47 13.85
CA ILE A 18 0.47 0.59 12.54
C ILE A 18 -0.83 1.37 12.70
N ALA A 19 -1.67 1.02 13.68
CA ALA A 19 -2.94 1.72 13.91
C ALA A 19 -2.75 3.22 14.15
N ILE A 20 -1.78 3.61 14.98
CA ILE A 20 -1.47 5.02 15.24
C ILE A 20 -1.00 5.71 13.95
N LEU A 21 -0.05 5.10 13.22
CA LEU A 21 0.46 5.64 11.96
C LEU A 21 -0.66 5.82 10.92
N THR A 22 -1.50 4.79 10.75
CA THR A 22 -2.60 4.82 9.77
C THR A 22 -3.66 5.84 10.15
N SER A 23 -3.97 5.98 11.44
CA SER A 23 -4.96 6.95 11.92
C SER A 23 -4.50 8.38 11.66
N ILE A 24 -3.24 8.71 11.99
CA ILE A 24 -2.69 10.05 11.76
C ILE A 24 -2.66 10.36 10.25
N SER A 25 -2.21 9.41 9.43
CA SER A 25 -2.18 9.58 7.97
C SER A 25 -3.57 9.77 7.37
N THR A 26 -4.55 8.97 7.82
CA THR A 26 -5.94 9.04 7.33
C THR A 26 -6.64 10.32 7.76
N ALA A 27 -6.36 10.81 8.97
CA ALA A 27 -6.92 12.08 9.44
C ALA A 27 -6.38 13.29 8.65
N LEU A 28 -5.14 13.23 8.16
CA LEU A 28 -4.49 14.32 7.42
C LEU A 28 -4.88 14.35 5.93
N VAL A 29 -4.90 13.20 5.27
CA VAL A 29 -5.05 13.11 3.79
C VAL A 29 -6.42 12.54 3.38
N GLY A 30 -7.16 11.97 4.32
CA GLY A 30 -8.34 11.17 4.04
C GLY A 30 -8.00 9.71 3.75
N PRO A 31 -9.01 8.82 3.72
CA PRO A 31 -8.81 7.38 3.51
C PRO A 31 -8.45 7.06 2.05
N ILE A 32 -7.34 6.32 1.87
CA ILE A 32 -6.87 5.80 0.57
C ILE A 32 -6.61 4.29 0.71
N THR A 33 -7.68 3.50 0.69
CA THR A 33 -7.65 2.08 1.09
C THR A 33 -6.89 1.19 0.10
N PHE A 34 -7.03 1.43 -1.21
CA PHE A 34 -6.43 0.57 -2.23
C PHE A 34 -4.93 0.80 -2.47
N LEU A 35 -4.37 1.95 -2.06
CA LEU A 35 -2.97 2.28 -2.29
C LEU A 35 -2.04 1.23 -1.68
N GLY A 36 -2.30 0.82 -0.43
CA GLY A 36 -1.47 -0.15 0.28
C GLY A 36 -1.41 -1.49 -0.44
N LEU A 37 -2.55 -2.01 -0.89
CA LEU A 37 -2.62 -3.25 -1.65
C LEU A 37 -1.88 -3.15 -2.99
N LEU A 38 -2.04 -2.03 -3.68
CA LEU A 38 -1.44 -1.79 -4.99
C LEU A 38 0.09 -1.75 -4.89
N VAL A 39 0.63 -0.95 -3.95
CA VAL A 39 2.07 -0.82 -3.72
C VAL A 39 2.69 -2.15 -3.31
N VAL A 40 2.06 -2.88 -2.40
CA VAL A 40 2.58 -4.17 -1.92
C VAL A 40 2.64 -5.19 -3.06
N ASN A 41 1.59 -5.30 -3.87
CA ASN A 41 1.59 -6.23 -5.02
C ASN A 41 2.64 -5.87 -6.06
N ILE A 42 2.75 -4.59 -6.43
CA ILE A 42 3.79 -4.10 -7.35
C ILE A 42 5.18 -4.43 -6.80
N THR A 43 5.41 -4.16 -5.51
CA THR A 43 6.72 -4.41 -4.88
C THR A 43 7.07 -5.89 -4.87
N TYR A 44 6.11 -6.78 -4.59
CA TYR A 44 6.31 -8.23 -4.67
C TYR A 44 6.59 -8.70 -6.11
N GLU A 45 5.87 -8.16 -7.10
CA GLU A 45 6.08 -8.50 -8.52
C GLU A 45 7.47 -8.06 -9.03
N LEU A 46 7.97 -6.91 -8.55
CA LEU A 46 9.30 -6.36 -8.87
C LEU A 46 10.44 -7.11 -8.18
N PHE A 47 10.37 -7.27 -6.87
CA PHE A 47 11.55 -7.69 -6.09
C PHE A 47 11.66 -9.21 -5.92
N LYS A 48 10.59 -9.99 -6.16
CA LYS A 48 10.54 -11.48 -6.07
C LYS A 48 11.28 -12.10 -4.86
N THR A 49 11.53 -11.33 -3.80
CA THR A 49 12.40 -11.67 -2.69
C THR A 49 11.64 -11.44 -1.39
N ALA A 50 11.54 -12.48 -0.55
CA ALA A 50 10.80 -12.44 0.72
C ALA A 50 11.60 -11.79 1.88
N LYS A 51 12.70 -11.09 1.59
CA LYS A 51 13.49 -10.39 2.63
C LYS A 51 12.75 -9.13 3.05
N HIS A 52 12.13 -9.17 4.23
CA HIS A 52 11.33 -8.06 4.79
C HIS A 52 12.06 -6.71 4.82
N SER A 53 13.37 -6.67 5.08
CA SER A 53 14.12 -5.41 5.12
C SER A 53 14.18 -4.71 3.75
N ILE A 54 14.37 -5.47 2.68
CA ILE A 54 14.44 -4.94 1.31
C ILE A 54 13.03 -4.59 0.83
N LEU A 55 12.06 -5.47 1.09
CA LEU A 55 10.67 -5.26 0.70
C LEU A 55 10.08 -4.02 1.37
N LEU A 56 10.38 -3.78 2.64
CA LEU A 56 9.89 -2.60 3.36
C LEU A 56 10.43 -1.30 2.73
N SER A 57 11.73 -1.25 2.43
CA SER A 57 12.35 -0.07 1.81
C SER A 57 11.81 0.18 0.39
N ALA A 58 11.66 -0.88 -0.40
CA ALA A 58 11.08 -0.80 -1.74
C ALA A 58 9.61 -0.34 -1.70
N CYS A 59 8.80 -0.89 -0.79
CA CYS A 59 7.42 -0.46 -0.59
C CYS A 59 7.34 1.04 -0.27
N ILE A 60 8.20 1.55 0.61
CA ILE A 60 8.22 2.98 0.97
C ILE A 60 8.48 3.84 -0.27
N LEU A 61 9.51 3.50 -1.06
CA LEU A 61 9.87 4.24 -2.27
C LEU A 61 8.75 4.23 -3.31
N ILE A 62 8.18 3.04 -3.59
CA ILE A 62 7.09 2.88 -4.56
C ILE A 62 5.84 3.61 -4.07
N SER A 63 5.54 3.57 -2.77
CA SER A 63 4.39 4.28 -2.20
C SER A 63 4.53 5.79 -2.37
N ILE A 64 5.71 6.36 -2.09
CA ILE A 64 5.99 7.79 -2.27
C ILE A 64 5.82 8.19 -3.74
N LEU A 65 6.40 7.41 -4.66
CA LEU A 65 6.29 7.67 -6.10
C LEU A 65 4.84 7.59 -6.59
N ALA A 66 4.08 6.58 -6.15
CA ALA A 66 2.67 6.42 -6.50
C ALA A 66 1.81 7.58 -5.98
N LEU A 67 2.06 8.03 -4.75
CA LEU A 67 1.33 9.15 -4.14
C LEU A 67 1.66 10.47 -4.83
N LEU A 68 2.96 10.80 -4.98
CA LEU A 68 3.39 12.04 -5.65
C LEU A 68 2.95 12.07 -7.11
N GLY A 69 3.12 10.96 -7.83
CA GLY A 69 2.68 10.82 -9.22
C GLY A 69 1.16 10.95 -9.36
N GLY A 70 0.40 10.34 -8.46
CA GLY A 70 -1.05 10.46 -8.42
C GLY A 70 -1.53 11.88 -8.15
N VAL A 71 -0.93 12.58 -7.18
CA VAL A 71 -1.28 13.98 -6.85
C VAL A 71 -0.98 14.87 -8.05
N PHE A 72 0.18 14.70 -8.68
CA PHE A 72 0.59 15.47 -9.85
C PHE A 72 -0.36 15.24 -11.04
N PHE A 73 -0.72 13.99 -11.33
CA PHE A 73 -1.60 13.64 -12.43
C PHE A 73 -3.01 14.20 -12.23
N VAL A 74 -3.57 14.05 -11.02
CA VAL A 74 -4.90 14.59 -10.68
C VAL A 74 -4.91 16.12 -10.75
N SER A 75 -3.88 16.76 -10.22
CA SER A 75 -3.75 18.22 -10.25
C SER A 75 -3.64 18.77 -11.68
N ARG A 76 -2.91 18.08 -12.57
CA ARG A 76 -2.64 18.57 -13.93
C ARG A 76 -3.72 18.24 -14.95
N VAL A 77 -4.40 17.10 -14.82
CA VAL A 77 -5.34 16.59 -15.83
C VAL A 77 -6.80 16.87 -15.49
N PHE A 78 -7.16 16.94 -14.20
CA PHE A 78 -8.55 17.04 -13.75
C PHE A 78 -8.94 18.41 -13.17
N ASP A 79 -8.06 19.41 -13.20
CA ASP A 79 -8.30 20.76 -12.63
C ASP A 79 -8.92 20.70 -11.21
N TYR A 80 -8.42 19.78 -10.37
CA TYR A 80 -8.90 19.52 -9.00
C TYR A 80 -10.37 19.09 -8.83
N ASN A 81 -11.09 18.77 -9.91
CA ASN A 81 -12.47 18.30 -9.82
C ASN A 81 -12.59 16.87 -9.22
N ALA A 82 -11.53 16.07 -9.30
CA ALA A 82 -11.47 14.72 -8.77
C ALA A 82 -10.53 14.65 -7.56
N THR A 83 -10.95 13.96 -6.49
CA THR A 83 -10.06 13.63 -5.37
C THR A 83 -9.17 12.45 -5.73
N ILE A 84 -7.90 12.49 -5.28
CA ILE A 84 -6.93 11.43 -5.56
C ILE A 84 -7.38 10.06 -5.08
N SER A 85 -8.14 10.01 -3.97
CA SER A 85 -8.69 8.76 -3.43
C SER A 85 -9.60 8.07 -4.45
N VAL A 86 -10.46 8.81 -5.16
CA VAL A 86 -11.35 8.22 -6.19
C VAL A 86 -10.54 7.59 -7.32
N VAL A 87 -9.51 8.27 -7.81
CA VAL A 87 -8.65 7.77 -8.90
C VAL A 87 -7.89 6.52 -8.47
N ILE A 88 -7.27 6.55 -7.28
CA ILE A 88 -6.54 5.41 -6.73
C ILE A 88 -7.47 4.23 -6.46
N ASN A 89 -8.66 4.46 -5.89
CA ASN A 89 -9.63 3.40 -5.61
C ASN A 89 -10.15 2.77 -6.91
N PHE A 90 -10.38 3.57 -7.95
CA PHE A 90 -10.83 3.05 -9.24
C PHE A 90 -9.74 2.21 -9.93
N LEU A 91 -8.52 2.75 -10.05
CA LEU A 91 -7.38 2.01 -10.62
C LEU A 91 -7.02 0.77 -9.81
N GLY A 92 -6.98 0.91 -8.49
CA GLY A 92 -6.70 -0.18 -7.56
C GLY A 92 -7.77 -1.26 -7.59
N GLY A 93 -9.04 -0.90 -7.75
CA GLY A 93 -10.15 -1.84 -7.91
C GLY A 93 -10.03 -2.65 -9.20
N ILE A 94 -9.74 -2.00 -10.33
CA ILE A 94 -9.52 -2.69 -11.62
C ILE A 94 -8.30 -3.62 -11.51
N TYR A 95 -7.19 -3.13 -10.95
CA TYR A 95 -5.99 -3.94 -10.75
C TYR A 95 -6.25 -5.13 -9.82
N PHE A 96 -7.03 -4.94 -8.76
CA PHE A 96 -7.40 -6.00 -7.83
C PHE A 96 -8.24 -7.08 -8.53
N ILE A 97 -9.25 -6.70 -9.31
CA ILE A 97 -10.06 -7.65 -10.11
C ILE A 97 -9.16 -8.42 -11.08
N TYR A 98 -8.25 -7.73 -11.77
CA TYR A 98 -7.28 -8.36 -12.66
C TYR A 98 -6.36 -9.34 -11.92
N LEU A 99 -5.86 -8.97 -10.74
CA LEU A 99 -5.01 -9.81 -9.90
C LEU A 99 -5.73 -11.08 -9.45
N VAL A 100 -6.99 -10.96 -9.00
CA VAL A 100 -7.82 -12.10 -8.59
C VAL A 100 -8.07 -13.04 -9.77
N LEU A 101 -8.39 -12.51 -10.95
CA LEU A 101 -8.59 -13.31 -12.17
C LEU A 101 -7.30 -14.00 -12.64
N LYS A 102 -6.15 -13.32 -12.52
CA LYS A 102 -4.83 -13.88 -12.85
C LYS A 102 -4.40 -14.96 -11.84
N GLY A 103 -4.66 -14.75 -10.56
CA GLY A 103 -4.35 -15.70 -9.48
C GLY A 103 -5.19 -16.99 -9.55
N ASN A 104 -6.37 -16.93 -10.16
CA ASN A 104 -7.25 -18.08 -10.38
C ASN A 104 -6.84 -18.98 -11.58
N LYS A 105 -5.62 -18.79 -12.09
CA LYS A 105 -5.02 -19.60 -13.18
C LYS A 105 -3.89 -20.53 -12.70
N LEU A 106 -3.97 -21.01 -11.45
CA LEU A 106 -3.12 -22.09 -10.92
C LEU A 106 -3.97 -23.30 -10.58
#